data_AF-A0A7Y3MD54-F1
#
_entry.id   AF-A0A7Y3MD54-F1
#
_cell.length_a   1.000
_cell.length_b   1.000
_cell.length_c   1.000
_cell.angle_alpha   90.00
_cell.angle_beta   90.00
_cell.angle_gamma   90.00
#
_symmetry.space_group_name_H-M   'P 1'
#
loop_
_entity.id
_entity.type
_entity.pdbx_description
1 polymer ?
#
loop_
_entity_poly.entity_id
_entity_poly.type
_entity_poly.pdbx_seq_one_letter_code
_entity_poly.pdbx_strand_id
1 'polypeptide(L)'
;LGTLALIGFPFFSGFYSKDAIIEAVHLSERWGSGVVYWAVVLGVFITALYSFRLLYLAFHGNERFEVVNSDEEHLPDGQVAHAPVESPFVVTMPLVLLAIPSVVIGWYTIEPVLFGGWLDDSIYVLERNDVLAELGHHFHGATAMALHAVQTIPFWMMVAGFAVATLVYQFRPALADMAARRAPGIYRLLEHKYYFDELYQRSFADGSLKLGQGLWNKADAGLIDGWLVNGSAKAVNWLAGRVRRWQTGFLYDYAFAMIVGLIAILGTWVVLR
;
A
#
# COMPACT_ATOMS: atom_id res chain seq x y z
N LEU A 1 17.71 -18.16 9.01
CA LEU A 1 17.73 -17.28 10.20
C LEU A 1 16.56 -16.30 10.20
N GLY A 2 16.39 -15.46 9.16
CA GLY A 2 15.29 -14.50 9.09
C GLY A 2 13.89 -15.11 9.29
N THR A 3 13.60 -16.24 8.64
CA THR A 3 12.34 -17.00 8.84
C THR A 3 12.14 -17.40 10.31
N LEU A 4 13.17 -17.92 10.97
CA LEU A 4 13.10 -18.37 12.37
C LEU A 4 12.85 -17.19 13.34
N ALA A 5 13.49 -16.05 13.09
CA ALA A 5 13.21 -14.82 13.83
C ALA A 5 11.77 -14.35 13.59
N LEU A 6 11.31 -14.33 12.33
CA LEU A 6 9.97 -13.84 11.98
C LEU A 6 8.83 -14.67 12.57
N ILE A 7 8.98 -16.00 12.63
CA ILE A 7 7.95 -16.89 13.20
C ILE A 7 7.94 -16.88 14.74
N GLY A 8 8.93 -16.27 15.38
CA GLY A 8 9.06 -16.24 16.83
C GLY A 8 9.64 -17.53 17.42
N PHE A 9 10.61 -18.16 16.75
CA PHE A 9 11.28 -19.33 17.31
C PHE A 9 12.08 -18.94 18.58
N PRO A 10 12.00 -19.72 19.68
CA PRO A 10 12.70 -19.39 20.93
C PRO A 10 14.18 -19.07 20.71
N PHE A 11 14.71 -18.13 21.51
CA PHE A 11 16.07 -17.56 21.40
C PHE A 11 16.36 -16.64 20.22
N PHE A 12 15.43 -16.43 19.27
CA PHE A 12 15.57 -15.40 18.24
C PHE A 12 14.90 -14.10 18.67
N SER A 13 15.30 -12.98 18.06
CA SER A 13 14.80 -11.65 18.45
C SER A 13 13.28 -11.51 18.34
N GLY A 14 12.68 -12.12 17.31
CA GLY A 14 11.24 -12.05 17.10
C GLY A 14 10.41 -12.89 18.08
N PHE A 15 11.01 -13.84 18.81
CA PHE A 15 10.31 -14.52 19.91
C PHE A 15 10.02 -13.53 21.03
N TYR A 16 11.06 -12.85 21.51
CA TYR A 16 10.96 -11.89 22.61
C TYR A 16 9.95 -10.78 22.35
N SER A 17 9.91 -10.24 21.13
CA SER A 17 8.94 -9.18 20.79
C SER A 17 7.52 -9.71 20.61
N LYS A 18 7.33 -10.85 19.93
CA LYS A 18 5.99 -11.38 19.66
C LYS A 18 5.32 -11.95 20.90
N ASP A 19 6.05 -12.74 21.66
CA ASP A 19 5.50 -13.44 22.83
C ASP A 19 5.14 -12.43 23.93
N ALA A 20 5.96 -11.39 24.14
CA ALA A 20 5.63 -10.29 25.04
C ALA A 20 4.33 -9.56 24.64
N ILE A 21 4.08 -9.34 23.34
CA ILE A 21 2.81 -8.75 22.88
C ILE A 21 1.64 -9.69 23.14
N ILE A 22 1.79 -10.99 22.87
CA ILE A 22 0.73 -11.97 23.08
C ILE A 22 0.38 -12.07 24.58
N GLU A 23 1.38 -12.11 25.45
CA GLU A 23 1.21 -12.16 26.89
C GLU A 23 0.60 -10.86 27.43
N ALA A 24 1.04 -9.69 26.95
CA ALA A 24 0.41 -8.42 27.28
C ALA A 24 -1.06 -8.34 26.84
N VAL A 25 -1.42 -8.91 25.68
CA VAL A 25 -2.84 -8.99 25.27
C VAL A 25 -3.62 -9.98 26.15
N HIS A 26 -2.98 -11.07 26.58
CA HIS A 26 -3.58 -12.06 27.48
C HIS A 26 -3.95 -11.49 28.85
N LEU A 27 -3.04 -10.67 29.42
CA LEU A 27 -3.22 -10.00 30.71
C LEU A 27 -4.16 -8.77 30.63
N SER A 28 -4.53 -8.33 29.43
CA SER A 28 -5.38 -7.16 29.25
C SER A 28 -6.84 -7.45 29.64
N GLU A 29 -7.38 -6.68 30.59
CA GLU A 29 -8.79 -6.78 31.01
C GLU A 29 -9.75 -5.95 30.12
N ARG A 30 -9.26 -5.37 29.03
CA ARG A 30 -10.08 -4.54 28.15
C ARG A 30 -11.14 -5.35 27.44
N TRP A 31 -12.31 -4.74 27.23
CA TRP A 31 -13.36 -5.34 26.42
C TRP A 31 -12.82 -5.70 25.02
N GLY A 32 -12.97 -6.96 24.64
CA GLY A 32 -12.47 -7.50 23.37
C GLY A 32 -11.05 -8.08 23.41
N SER A 33 -10.31 -7.96 24.53
CA SER A 33 -8.94 -8.49 24.65
C SER A 33 -8.86 -9.99 24.33
N GLY A 34 -9.82 -10.79 24.80
CA GLY A 34 -9.86 -12.23 24.51
C GLY A 34 -10.01 -12.56 23.03
N VAL A 35 -10.77 -11.77 22.26
CA VAL A 35 -10.90 -11.97 20.80
C VAL A 35 -9.58 -11.61 20.12
N VAL A 36 -8.96 -10.51 20.54
CA VAL A 36 -7.66 -10.07 20.01
C VAL A 36 -6.57 -11.09 20.34
N TYR A 37 -6.55 -11.64 21.57
CA TYR A 37 -5.60 -12.67 21.99
C TYR A 37 -5.62 -13.85 21.03
N TRP A 38 -6.80 -14.44 20.79
CA TRP A 38 -6.93 -15.56 19.85
C TRP A 38 -6.58 -15.18 18.41
N ALA A 39 -6.90 -13.95 17.99
CA ALA A 39 -6.51 -13.47 16.66
C ALA A 39 -4.98 -13.38 16.49
N VAL A 40 -4.26 -12.86 17.49
CA VAL A 40 -2.79 -12.78 17.44
C VAL A 40 -2.16 -14.17 17.52
N VAL A 41 -2.69 -15.06 18.39
CA VAL A 41 -2.24 -16.46 18.50
C VAL A 41 -2.44 -17.22 17.18
N LEU A 42 -3.59 -17.07 16.51
CA LEU A 42 -3.82 -17.62 15.17
C LEU A 42 -2.90 -16.98 14.12
N GLY A 43 -2.55 -15.70 14.29
CA GLY A 43 -1.55 -15.01 13.50
C GLY A 43 -0.17 -15.69 13.56
N VAL A 44 0.23 -16.28 14.69
CA VAL A 44 1.47 -17.06 14.81
C VAL A 44 1.44 -18.29 13.92
N PHE A 45 0.34 -19.05 13.92
CA PHE A 45 0.14 -20.19 13.03
C PHE A 45 0.23 -19.78 11.56
N ILE A 46 -0.50 -18.73 11.16
CA ILE A 46 -0.50 -18.24 9.78
C ILE A 46 0.90 -17.76 9.37
N THR A 47 1.61 -17.09 10.28
CA THR A 47 2.97 -16.59 10.04
C THR A 47 3.95 -17.72 9.79
N ALA A 48 3.94 -18.75 10.63
CA ALA A 48 4.75 -19.95 10.41
C ALA A 48 4.39 -20.62 9.08
N LEU A 49 3.09 -20.77 8.79
CA LEU A 49 2.61 -21.41 7.56
C LEU A 49 3.14 -20.72 6.29
N TYR A 50 2.95 -19.40 6.14
CA TYR A 50 3.37 -18.72 4.92
C TYR A 50 4.90 -18.59 4.82
N SER A 51 5.60 -18.45 5.95
CA SER A 51 7.05 -18.27 5.97
C SER A 51 7.76 -19.55 5.53
N PHE A 52 7.30 -20.71 6.00
CA PHE A 52 7.83 -22.00 5.54
C PHE A 52 7.33 -22.38 4.15
N ARG A 53 6.10 -22.04 3.77
CA ARG A 53 5.63 -22.18 2.38
C ARG A 53 6.61 -21.51 1.41
N LEU A 54 7.01 -20.27 1.69
CA LEU A 54 7.96 -19.53 0.86
C LEU A 54 9.29 -20.28 0.78
N LEU A 55 9.84 -20.70 1.91
CA LEU A 55 11.12 -21.40 1.99
C LEU A 55 11.11 -22.73 1.21
N TYR A 56 10.02 -23.50 1.30
CA TYR A 56 9.88 -24.75 0.55
C TYR A 56 9.75 -24.50 -0.94
N LEU A 57 8.88 -23.57 -1.36
CA LEU A 57 8.67 -23.29 -2.78
C LEU A 57 9.90 -22.66 -3.47
N ALA A 58 10.69 -21.88 -2.73
CA ALA A 58 11.87 -21.20 -3.27
C ALA A 58 13.14 -22.07 -3.28
N PHE A 59 13.35 -22.88 -2.24
CA PHE A 59 14.65 -23.56 -2.03
C PHE A 59 14.61 -25.09 -1.96
N HIS A 60 13.46 -25.71 -1.63
CA HIS A 60 13.38 -27.17 -1.38
C HIS A 60 12.47 -27.92 -2.35
N GLY A 61 11.74 -27.19 -3.20
CA GLY A 61 10.92 -27.73 -4.26
C GLY A 61 11.74 -28.05 -5.51
N ASN A 62 11.10 -28.68 -6.48
CA ASN A 62 11.71 -28.94 -7.79
C ASN A 62 12.01 -27.61 -8.49
N GLU A 63 13.14 -27.57 -9.18
CA GLU A 63 13.54 -26.44 -10.02
C GLU A 63 12.45 -26.15 -11.06
N ARG A 64 12.07 -24.87 -11.16
CA ARG A 64 11.06 -24.38 -12.11
C ARG A 64 11.68 -23.54 -13.22
N PHE A 65 13.00 -23.67 -13.41
CA PHE A 65 13.77 -22.97 -14.41
C PHE A 65 14.63 -23.97 -15.19
N GLU A 66 14.89 -23.65 -16.46
CA GLU A 66 15.80 -24.36 -17.33
C GLU A 66 17.03 -23.49 -17.61
N VAL A 67 18.23 -24.05 -17.47
CA VAL A 67 19.47 -23.34 -17.77
C VAL A 67 19.77 -23.50 -19.26
N VAL A 68 19.71 -22.39 -19.99
CA VAL A 68 19.97 -22.36 -21.43
C VAL A 68 21.21 -21.51 -21.71
N ASN A 69 22.16 -22.06 -22.46
CA ASN A 69 23.29 -21.27 -22.95
C ASN A 69 22.81 -20.38 -24.10
N SER A 70 22.43 -19.16 -23.78
CA SER A 70 21.98 -18.14 -24.73
C SER A 70 22.58 -16.78 -24.38
N ASP A 71 23.00 -16.03 -25.40
CA ASP A 71 23.49 -14.66 -25.27
C ASP A 71 22.34 -13.63 -25.33
N GLU A 72 21.08 -14.08 -25.37
CA GLU A 72 19.91 -13.20 -25.39
C GLU A 72 19.71 -12.49 -24.05
N GLU A 73 19.53 -11.16 -24.11
CA GLU A 73 19.37 -10.31 -22.93
C GLU A 73 18.03 -10.55 -22.20
N HIS A 74 17.02 -11.07 -22.90
CA HIS A 74 15.69 -11.34 -22.38
C HIS A 74 15.26 -12.77 -22.73
N LEU A 75 15.52 -13.70 -21.81
CA LEU A 75 15.05 -15.07 -21.92
C LEU A 75 13.54 -15.18 -21.64
N PRO A 76 12.83 -16.12 -22.28
CA PRO A 76 11.44 -16.44 -21.94
C PRO A 76 11.29 -16.84 -20.46
N ASP A 77 10.10 -16.62 -19.91
CA ASP A 77 9.78 -17.03 -18.54
C ASP A 77 10.09 -18.51 -18.31
N GLY A 78 10.88 -18.79 -17.27
CA GLY A 78 11.33 -20.14 -16.93
C GLY A 78 12.67 -20.54 -17.55
N GLN A 79 13.34 -19.68 -18.31
CA GLN A 79 14.71 -19.90 -18.78
C GLN A 79 15.70 -18.93 -18.12
N VAL A 80 16.87 -19.43 -17.74
CA VAL A 80 17.95 -18.63 -17.15
C VAL A 80 19.26 -18.90 -17.87
N ALA A 81 20.07 -17.85 -18.06
CA ALA A 81 21.34 -17.96 -18.78
C ALA A 81 22.38 -18.81 -18.03
N HIS A 82 22.36 -18.72 -16.71
CA HIS A 82 23.28 -19.43 -15.82
C HIS A 82 22.54 -19.95 -14.59
N ALA A 83 23.08 -21.02 -14.00
CA ALA A 83 22.59 -21.51 -12.71
C ALA A 83 22.74 -20.43 -11.63
N PRO A 84 21.84 -20.38 -10.63
CA PRO A 84 21.96 -19.46 -9.50
C PRO A 84 23.31 -19.63 -8.79
N VAL A 85 24.03 -18.52 -8.63
CA VAL A 85 25.30 -18.46 -7.89
C VAL A 85 25.15 -17.61 -6.63
N GLU A 86 26.05 -17.83 -5.67
CA GLU A 86 26.08 -17.06 -4.44
C GLU A 86 26.28 -15.56 -4.73
N SER A 87 25.66 -14.73 -3.89
CA SER A 87 25.74 -13.29 -3.99
C SER A 87 27.17 -12.77 -3.79
N PRO A 88 27.57 -11.68 -4.46
CA PRO A 88 28.89 -11.09 -4.24
C PRO A 88 29.00 -10.56 -2.80
N PHE A 89 30.23 -10.45 -2.29
CA PHE A 89 30.51 -10.06 -0.90
C PHE A 89 29.82 -8.75 -0.46
N VAL A 90 29.64 -7.80 -1.39
CA VAL A 90 28.94 -6.53 -1.15
C VAL A 90 27.48 -6.73 -0.70
N VAL A 91 26.85 -7.84 -1.09
CA VAL A 91 25.49 -8.23 -0.68
C VAL A 91 25.54 -9.16 0.54
N THR A 92 26.46 -10.14 0.54
CA THR A 92 26.54 -11.14 1.61
C THR A 92 26.92 -10.52 2.95
N MET A 93 27.85 -9.55 2.97
CA MET A 93 28.32 -8.91 4.20
C MET A 93 27.20 -8.18 4.96
N PRO A 94 26.38 -7.31 4.33
CA PRO A 94 25.21 -6.73 4.98
C PRO A 94 24.21 -7.78 5.48
N LEU A 95 23.94 -8.84 4.72
CA LEU A 95 23.00 -9.89 5.12
C LEU A 95 23.48 -10.64 6.37
N VAL A 96 24.77 -10.96 6.45
CA VAL A 96 25.37 -11.59 7.65
C VAL A 96 25.32 -10.64 8.85
N LEU A 97 25.66 -9.37 8.64
CA LEU A 97 25.63 -8.36 9.70
C LEU A 97 24.21 -8.12 10.24
N LEU A 98 23.18 -8.23 9.41
CA LEU A 98 21.77 -8.19 9.82
C LEU A 98 21.29 -9.50 10.47
N ALA A 99 21.87 -10.65 10.11
CA ALA A 99 21.52 -11.92 10.71
C ALA A 99 21.94 -12.02 12.19
N ILE A 100 23.07 -11.42 12.57
CA ILE A 100 23.56 -11.41 13.97
C ILE A 100 22.54 -10.79 14.95
N PRO A 101 22.08 -9.54 14.77
CA PRO A 101 21.09 -8.95 15.68
C PRO A 101 19.74 -9.67 15.60
N SER A 102 19.38 -10.30 14.47
CA SER A 102 18.14 -11.09 14.39
C SER A 102 18.11 -12.29 15.36
N VAL A 103 19.28 -12.76 15.81
CA VAL A 103 19.40 -13.79 16.84
C VAL A 103 19.52 -13.15 18.21
N VAL A 104 20.43 -12.17 18.35
CA VAL A 104 20.96 -11.78 19.65
C VAL A 104 20.22 -10.58 20.28
N ILE A 105 19.70 -9.65 19.47
CA ILE A 105 19.27 -8.35 20.00
C ILE A 105 18.10 -8.47 20.98
N GLY A 106 17.12 -9.33 20.69
CA GLY A 106 15.94 -9.48 21.54
C GLY A 106 16.27 -9.98 22.94
N TRP A 107 17.25 -10.88 23.06
CA TRP A 107 17.71 -11.38 24.35
C TRP A 107 18.32 -10.27 25.23
N TYR A 108 19.10 -9.37 24.63
CA TYR A 108 19.71 -8.25 25.33
C TYR A 108 18.73 -7.12 25.64
N THR A 109 17.78 -6.84 24.74
CA THR A 109 16.94 -5.65 24.84
C THR A 109 15.62 -5.87 25.58
N ILE A 110 15.12 -7.11 25.69
CA ILE A 110 13.78 -7.37 26.23
C ILE A 110 13.60 -6.82 27.64
N GLU A 111 14.56 -7.07 28.53
CA GLU A 111 14.53 -6.61 29.92
C GLU A 111 14.69 -5.09 30.05
N PRO A 112 15.76 -4.45 29.52
CA PRO A 112 15.92 -3.01 29.67
C PRO A 112 14.83 -2.20 28.95
N VAL A 113 14.32 -2.67 27.81
CA VAL A 113 13.27 -1.95 27.06
C VAL A 113 11.91 -2.04 27.76
N LEU A 114 11.50 -3.24 28.19
CA LEU A 114 10.15 -3.44 28.73
C LEU A 114 10.04 -3.22 30.24
N PHE A 115 11.10 -3.54 31.00
CA PHE A 115 11.04 -3.57 32.47
C PHE A 115 12.13 -2.71 33.14
N GLY A 116 13.13 -2.25 32.40
CA GLY A 116 14.26 -1.45 32.91
C GLY A 116 14.10 0.06 32.78
N GLY A 117 12.90 0.54 32.45
CA GLY A 117 12.56 1.97 32.41
C GLY A 117 13.13 2.76 31.23
N TRP A 118 13.66 2.09 30.19
CA TRP A 118 14.25 2.77 29.03
C TRP A 118 13.23 3.65 28.27
N LEU A 119 11.93 3.32 28.32
CA LEU A 119 10.87 4.06 27.64
C LEU A 119 10.00 4.94 28.56
N ASP A 120 10.28 5.00 29.86
CA ASP A 120 9.43 5.67 30.86
C ASP A 120 9.24 7.16 30.56
N ASP A 121 10.31 7.85 30.15
CA ASP A 121 10.25 9.28 29.82
C ASP A 121 9.60 9.56 28.44
N SER A 122 9.45 8.53 27.61
CA SER A 122 8.99 8.67 26.21
C SER A 122 7.52 8.29 26.02
N ILE A 123 6.99 7.39 26.85
CA ILE A 123 5.64 6.84 26.70
C ILE A 123 4.87 7.01 28.00
N TYR A 124 3.89 7.91 28.00
CA TYR A 124 2.97 8.05 29.12
C TYR A 124 1.90 6.95 29.10
N VAL A 125 1.91 6.06 30.09
CA VAL A 125 0.91 5.01 30.29
C VAL A 125 0.07 5.33 31.51
N LEU A 126 -1.25 5.28 31.37
CA LEU A 126 -2.15 5.40 32.52
C LEU A 126 -2.06 4.14 33.37
N GLU A 127 -2.10 4.25 34.70
CA GLU A 127 -2.04 3.09 35.62
C GLU A 127 -3.05 1.98 35.26
N ARG A 128 -4.27 2.34 34.87
CA ARG A 128 -5.30 1.36 34.42
C ARG A 128 -4.96 0.59 33.14
N ASN A 129 -3.93 1.02 32.42
CA ASN A 129 -3.48 0.46 31.14
C ASN A 129 -2.10 -0.19 31.26
N ASP A 130 -1.53 -0.22 32.46
CA ASP A 130 -0.16 -0.69 32.66
C ASP A 130 -0.12 -2.21 32.77
N VAL A 131 -0.36 -2.86 31.62
CA VAL A 131 -0.29 -4.32 31.51
C VAL A 131 1.16 -4.81 31.55
N LEU A 132 2.13 -3.93 31.27
CA LEU A 132 3.55 -4.26 31.32
C LEU A 132 4.06 -4.38 32.76
N ALA A 133 3.54 -3.59 33.70
CA ALA A 133 3.83 -3.78 35.12
C ALA A 133 3.42 -5.18 35.60
N GLU A 134 2.21 -5.64 35.24
CA GLU A 134 1.73 -6.99 35.58
C GLU A 134 2.59 -8.07 34.92
N LEU A 135 2.92 -7.90 33.62
CA LEU A 135 3.83 -8.80 32.90
C LEU A 135 5.21 -8.88 33.58
N GLY A 136 5.69 -7.76 34.13
CA GLY A 136 6.96 -7.67 34.85
C GLY A 136 7.02 -8.57 36.09
N HIS A 137 5.89 -8.80 36.77
CA HIS A 137 5.82 -9.74 37.90
C HIS A 137 6.03 -11.20 37.48
N HIS A 138 5.69 -11.53 36.23
CA HIS A 138 5.86 -12.86 35.66
C HIS A 138 7.19 -13.02 34.88
N PHE A 139 7.93 -11.94 34.67
CA PHE A 139 9.19 -11.98 33.94
C PHE A 139 10.35 -12.42 34.84
N HIS A 140 10.92 -13.58 34.54
CA HIS A 140 12.04 -14.18 35.30
C HIS A 140 13.36 -14.19 34.51
N GLY A 141 13.49 -13.27 33.54
CA GLY A 141 14.66 -13.14 32.67
C GLY A 141 14.47 -13.74 31.28
N ALA A 142 15.27 -13.25 30.33
CA ALA A 142 15.14 -13.59 28.91
C ALA A 142 15.39 -15.08 28.60
N THR A 143 16.27 -15.74 29.34
CA THR A 143 16.50 -17.19 29.18
C THR A 143 15.33 -18.00 29.71
N ALA A 144 14.78 -17.63 30.86
CA ALA A 144 13.62 -18.30 31.46
C ALA A 144 12.39 -18.18 30.55
N MET A 145 12.15 -16.99 29.99
CA MET A 145 11.08 -16.75 29.01
C MET A 145 11.20 -17.68 27.80
N ALA A 146 12.39 -17.79 27.20
CA ALA A 146 12.62 -18.64 26.03
C ALA A 146 12.46 -20.14 26.33
N LEU A 147 12.82 -20.59 27.53
CA LEU A 147 12.62 -21.98 27.95
C LEU A 147 11.15 -22.29 28.25
N HIS A 148 10.43 -21.34 28.84
CA HIS A 148 9.00 -21.46 29.12
C HIS A 148 8.15 -21.50 27.83
N ALA A 149 8.66 -20.96 26.72
CA ALA A 149 7.99 -20.94 25.42
C ALA A 149 7.37 -22.30 25.02
N VAL A 150 8.03 -23.42 25.29
CA VAL A 150 7.55 -24.77 24.91
C VAL A 150 6.22 -25.13 25.58
N GLN A 151 5.90 -24.48 26.71
CA GLN A 151 4.66 -24.68 27.45
C GLN A 151 3.54 -23.74 26.99
N THR A 152 3.83 -22.78 26.12
CA THR A 152 2.85 -21.77 25.67
C THR A 152 2.10 -22.20 24.42
N ILE A 153 0.85 -21.73 24.29
CA ILE A 153 0.01 -21.98 23.10
C ILE A 153 0.66 -21.42 21.81
N PRO A 154 1.24 -20.19 21.80
CA PRO A 154 1.94 -19.65 20.62
C PRO A 154 3.00 -20.58 20.04
N PHE A 155 3.81 -21.22 20.87
CA PHE A 155 4.83 -22.16 20.42
C PHE A 155 4.22 -23.34 19.66
N TRP A 156 3.16 -23.95 20.20
CA TRP A 156 2.48 -25.06 19.53
C TRP A 156 1.74 -24.62 18.27
N MET A 157 1.22 -23.39 18.22
CA MET A 157 0.66 -22.81 17.00
C MET A 157 1.73 -22.58 15.91
N MET A 158 2.91 -22.10 16.29
CA MET A 158 4.06 -22.00 15.38
C MET A 158 4.47 -23.37 14.84
N VAL A 159 4.62 -24.37 15.73
CA VAL A 159 4.97 -25.75 15.34
C VAL A 159 3.89 -26.36 14.45
N ALA A 160 2.61 -26.14 14.74
CA ALA A 160 1.51 -26.60 13.89
C ALA A 160 1.56 -25.93 12.50
N GLY A 161 1.83 -24.63 12.42
CA GLY A 161 1.97 -23.91 11.15
C GLY A 161 3.14 -24.46 10.32
N PHE A 162 4.28 -24.72 10.95
CA PHE A 162 5.42 -25.39 10.33
C PHE A 162 5.06 -26.80 9.85
N ALA A 163 4.40 -27.60 10.69
CA ALA A 163 4.03 -28.97 10.36
C ALA A 163 3.06 -29.02 9.17
N VAL A 164 2.05 -28.15 9.15
CA VAL A 164 1.11 -28.03 8.02
C VAL A 164 1.82 -27.55 6.76
N ALA A 165 2.70 -26.55 6.84
CA ALA A 165 3.48 -26.09 5.69
C ALA A 165 4.34 -27.21 5.11
N THR A 166 5.00 -27.97 5.97
CA THR A 166 5.86 -29.09 5.56
C THR A 166 5.05 -30.21 4.92
N LEU A 167 3.92 -30.60 5.53
CA LEU A 167 3.04 -31.61 4.98
C LEU A 167 2.50 -31.22 3.60
N VAL A 168 2.05 -29.98 3.45
CA VAL A 168 1.42 -29.51 2.20
C VAL A 168 2.47 -29.22 1.14
N TYR A 169 3.50 -28.42 1.43
CA TYR A 169 4.40 -27.91 0.39
C TYR A 169 5.62 -28.79 0.12
N GLN A 170 6.07 -29.60 1.10
CA GLN A 170 7.18 -30.54 0.89
C GLN A 170 6.68 -31.93 0.49
N PHE A 171 5.66 -32.45 1.17
CA PHE A 171 5.25 -33.86 1.00
C PHE A 171 4.04 -34.07 0.09
N ARG A 172 3.02 -33.19 0.12
CA ARG A 172 1.78 -33.36 -0.65
C ARG A 172 1.25 -32.05 -1.26
N PRO A 173 1.92 -31.49 -2.28
CA PRO A 173 1.52 -30.23 -2.92
C PRO A 173 0.07 -30.22 -3.44
N ALA A 174 -0.45 -31.38 -3.87
CA ALA A 174 -1.83 -31.53 -4.33
C ALA A 174 -2.89 -31.11 -3.29
N LEU A 175 -2.57 -31.13 -1.99
CA LEU A 175 -3.48 -30.66 -0.94
C LEU A 175 -3.78 -29.16 -1.07
N ALA A 176 -2.82 -28.35 -1.53
CA ALA A 176 -3.04 -26.93 -1.76
C ALA A 176 -4.04 -26.71 -2.90
N ASP A 177 -3.91 -27.44 -4.01
CA ASP A 177 -4.82 -27.35 -5.15
C ASP A 177 -6.24 -27.81 -4.78
N MET A 178 -6.34 -28.87 -3.98
CA MET A 178 -7.63 -29.35 -3.46
C MET A 178 -8.31 -28.30 -2.56
N ALA A 179 -7.55 -27.65 -1.68
CA ALA A 179 -8.09 -26.60 -0.81
C ALA A 179 -8.62 -25.42 -1.61
N ALA A 180 -7.88 -24.98 -2.64
CA ALA A 180 -8.29 -23.91 -3.54
C ALA A 180 -9.59 -24.26 -4.29
N ARG A 181 -9.71 -25.50 -4.79
CA ARG A 181 -10.92 -25.98 -5.49
C ARG A 181 -12.14 -26.12 -4.58
N ARG A 182 -11.93 -26.42 -3.30
CA ARG A 182 -13.03 -26.62 -2.33
C ARG A 182 -13.63 -25.31 -1.84
N ALA A 183 -12.84 -24.23 -1.78
CA ALA A 183 -13.28 -22.92 -1.34
C ALA A 183 -12.88 -21.81 -2.33
N PRO A 184 -13.38 -21.84 -3.58
CA PRO A 184 -12.94 -20.92 -4.63
C PRO A 184 -13.26 -19.45 -4.32
N GLY A 185 -14.34 -19.18 -3.57
CA GLY A 185 -14.70 -17.83 -3.14
C GLY A 185 -13.70 -17.24 -2.16
N ILE A 186 -13.30 -18.02 -1.14
CA ILE A 186 -12.29 -17.60 -0.15
C ILE A 186 -10.93 -17.45 -0.83
N TYR A 187 -10.55 -18.43 -1.67
CA TYR A 187 -9.30 -18.37 -2.42
C TYR A 187 -9.22 -17.10 -3.27
N ARG A 188 -10.27 -16.81 -4.06
CA ARG A 188 -10.32 -15.62 -4.91
C ARG A 188 -10.27 -14.33 -4.09
N LEU A 189 -10.96 -14.27 -2.95
CA LEU A 189 -10.94 -13.12 -2.05
C LEU A 189 -9.51 -12.83 -1.56
N LEU A 190 -8.78 -13.86 -1.11
CA LEU A 190 -7.41 -13.72 -0.62
C LEU A 190 -6.42 -13.41 -1.75
N GLU A 191 -6.61 -14.01 -2.93
CA GLU A 191 -5.79 -13.78 -4.13
C GLU A 191 -5.91 -12.33 -4.61
N HIS A 192 -7.11 -11.74 -4.56
CA HIS A 192 -7.36 -10.34 -4.88
C HIS A 192 -7.15 -9.41 -3.66
N LYS A 193 -6.39 -9.83 -2.64
CA LYS A 193 -6.06 -9.01 -1.46
C LYS A 193 -7.28 -8.35 -0.81
N TYR A 194 -8.38 -9.09 -0.67
CA TYR A 194 -9.67 -8.62 -0.16
C TYR A 194 -10.36 -7.53 -1.00
N TYR A 195 -9.96 -7.36 -2.27
CA TYR A 195 -10.44 -6.33 -3.19
C TYR A 195 -10.21 -4.87 -2.74
N PHE A 196 -9.28 -4.66 -1.78
CA PHE A 196 -8.97 -3.30 -1.32
C PHE A 196 -8.30 -2.48 -2.43
N ASP A 197 -7.37 -3.07 -3.18
CA ASP A 197 -6.66 -2.37 -4.27
C ASP A 197 -7.66 -1.87 -5.33
N GLU A 198 -8.62 -2.69 -5.74
CA GLU A 198 -9.66 -2.36 -6.71
C GLU A 198 -10.63 -1.31 -6.17
N LEU A 199 -11.00 -1.41 -4.89
CA LEU A 199 -11.82 -0.40 -4.22
C LEU A 199 -11.10 0.96 -4.21
N TYR A 200 -9.81 0.98 -3.87
CA TYR A 200 -9.00 2.20 -3.85
C TYR A 200 -8.84 2.78 -5.26
N GLN A 201 -8.49 1.96 -6.24
CA GLN A 201 -8.33 2.38 -7.63
C GLN A 201 -9.64 2.98 -8.17
N ARG A 202 -10.77 2.28 -7.97
CA ARG A 202 -12.07 2.72 -8.50
C ARG A 202 -12.61 3.96 -7.80
N SER A 203 -12.41 4.07 -6.48
CA SER A 203 -13.00 5.15 -5.68
C SER A 203 -12.14 6.40 -5.71
N PHE A 204 -10.83 6.26 -5.46
CA PHE A 204 -9.94 7.40 -5.30
C PHE A 204 -9.22 7.75 -6.59
N ALA A 205 -8.52 6.79 -7.23
CA ALA A 205 -7.73 7.11 -8.42
C ALA A 205 -8.63 7.50 -9.60
N ASP A 206 -9.51 6.59 -10.03
CA ASP A 206 -10.43 6.82 -11.16
C ASP A 206 -11.45 7.92 -10.85
N GLY A 207 -11.90 8.00 -9.59
CA GLY A 207 -12.79 9.05 -9.12
C GLY A 207 -12.16 10.44 -9.27
N SER A 208 -10.91 10.59 -8.82
CA SER A 208 -10.17 11.85 -8.94
C SER A 208 -9.89 12.21 -10.40
N LEU A 209 -9.57 11.22 -11.24
CA LEU A 209 -9.32 11.42 -12.66
C LEU A 209 -10.59 11.90 -13.39
N LYS A 210 -11.74 11.30 -13.10
CA LYS A 210 -13.04 11.71 -13.67
C LYS A 210 -13.45 13.10 -13.20
N LEU A 211 -13.22 13.42 -11.92
CA LEU A 211 -13.46 14.77 -11.41
C LEU A 211 -12.56 15.81 -12.09
N GLY A 212 -11.28 15.50 -12.24
CA GLY A 212 -10.32 16.36 -12.95
C GLY A 212 -10.70 16.59 -14.42
N GLN A 213 -11.00 15.52 -15.15
CA GLN A 213 -11.48 15.59 -16.53
C GLN A 213 -12.81 16.36 -16.65
N GLY A 214 -13.72 16.18 -15.69
CA GLY A 214 -14.98 16.90 -15.62
C GLY A 214 -14.78 18.40 -15.44
N LEU A 215 -13.89 18.80 -14.54
CA LEU A 215 -13.54 20.20 -14.31
C LEU A 215 -12.84 20.81 -15.53
N TRP A 216 -11.87 20.12 -16.13
CA TRP A 216 -11.18 20.62 -17.33
C TRP A 216 -12.14 20.82 -18.51
N ASN A 217 -12.93 19.81 -18.86
CA ASN A 217 -13.84 19.89 -20.00
C ASN A 217 -14.95 20.94 -19.81
N LYS A 218 -15.50 21.06 -18.59
CA LYS A 218 -16.63 21.96 -18.32
C LYS A 218 -16.19 23.38 -18.02
N ALA A 219 -15.17 23.56 -17.17
CA ALA A 219 -14.74 24.89 -16.74
C ALA A 219 -13.80 25.52 -17.77
N ASP A 220 -12.72 24.83 -18.12
CA ASP A 220 -11.65 25.43 -18.93
C ASP A 220 -12.03 25.46 -20.42
N ALA A 221 -12.11 24.29 -21.05
CA ALA A 221 -12.40 24.19 -22.47
C ALA A 221 -13.81 24.69 -22.83
N GLY A 222 -14.79 24.43 -21.96
CA GLY A 222 -16.19 24.82 -22.19
C GLY A 222 -16.46 26.29 -21.90
N LEU A 223 -16.25 26.71 -20.66
CA LEU A 223 -16.72 28.01 -20.17
C LEU A 223 -15.71 29.13 -20.48
N ILE A 224 -14.42 28.89 -20.30
CA ILE A 224 -13.37 29.88 -20.57
C ILE A 224 -13.11 29.97 -22.07
N ASP A 225 -12.64 28.90 -22.69
CA ASP A 225 -12.26 28.94 -24.11
C ASP A 225 -13.47 29.06 -25.03
N GLY A 226 -14.51 28.26 -24.78
CA GLY A 226 -15.70 28.23 -25.62
C GLY A 226 -16.55 29.50 -25.50
N TRP A 227 -17.00 29.84 -24.30
CA TRP A 227 -17.98 30.90 -24.10
C TRP A 227 -17.36 32.29 -23.94
N LEU A 228 -16.35 32.45 -23.06
CA LEU A 228 -15.72 33.76 -22.84
C LEU A 228 -14.86 34.19 -24.03
N VAL A 229 -13.90 33.37 -24.44
CA VAL A 229 -12.92 33.76 -25.47
C VAL A 229 -13.52 33.65 -26.88
N ASN A 230 -13.93 32.46 -27.31
CA ASN A 230 -14.45 32.28 -28.66
C ASN A 230 -15.83 32.92 -28.86
N GLY A 231 -16.65 32.98 -27.81
CA GLY A 231 -17.95 33.66 -27.86
C GLY A 231 -17.81 35.16 -28.07
N SER A 232 -16.90 35.82 -27.35
CA SER A 232 -16.62 37.25 -27.56
C SER A 232 -16.05 37.52 -28.95
N ALA A 233 -15.11 36.71 -29.44
CA ALA A 233 -14.59 36.83 -30.80
C ALA A 233 -15.68 36.66 -31.88
N LYS A 234 -16.59 35.69 -31.72
CA LYS A 234 -17.72 35.49 -32.63
C LYS A 234 -18.70 36.68 -32.61
N ALA A 235 -18.97 37.23 -31.43
CA ALA A 235 -19.85 38.39 -31.29
C ALA A 235 -19.28 39.62 -32.03
N VAL A 236 -17.97 39.88 -31.86
CA VAL A 236 -17.27 40.96 -32.58
C VAL A 236 -17.29 40.72 -34.09
N ASN A 237 -16.98 39.51 -34.55
CA ASN A 237 -17.01 39.18 -35.98
C ASN A 237 -18.42 39.31 -36.58
N TRP A 238 -19.47 38.92 -35.83
CA TRP A 238 -20.85 39.08 -36.26
C TRP A 238 -21.24 40.55 -36.38
N LEU A 239 -20.89 41.38 -35.38
CA LEU A 239 -21.10 42.83 -35.42
C LEU A 239 -20.36 43.46 -36.61
N ALA A 240 -19.09 43.13 -36.80
CA ALA A 240 -18.29 43.62 -37.91
C ALA A 240 -18.89 43.22 -39.27
N GLY A 241 -19.37 41.98 -39.41
CA GLY A 241 -20.07 41.49 -40.60
C GLY A 241 -21.39 42.22 -40.85
N ARG A 242 -22.12 42.60 -39.80
CA ARG A 242 -23.36 43.39 -39.93
C ARG A 242 -23.07 44.83 -40.38
N VAL A 243 -22.07 45.47 -39.77
CA VAL A 243 -21.63 46.83 -40.11
C VAL A 243 -21.07 46.89 -41.52
N ARG A 244 -20.30 45.88 -41.95
CA ARG A 244 -19.74 45.82 -43.32
C ARG A 244 -20.83 45.84 -44.40
N ARG A 245 -22.01 45.26 -44.14
CA ARG A 245 -23.14 45.30 -45.09
C ARG A 245 -23.74 46.68 -45.29
N TRP A 246 -23.42 47.65 -44.44
CA TRP A 246 -23.84 49.04 -44.61
C TRP A 246 -22.96 49.78 -45.63
N GLN A 247 -21.80 49.22 -46.00
CA GLN A 247 -21.00 49.69 -47.12
C GLN A 247 -21.47 49.00 -48.41
N THR A 248 -22.43 49.61 -49.10
CA THR A 248 -23.06 49.07 -50.32
C THR A 248 -22.28 49.40 -51.60
N GLY A 249 -21.36 50.37 -51.54
CA GLY A 249 -20.58 50.82 -52.71
C GLY A 249 -21.32 51.80 -53.63
N PHE A 250 -22.60 52.12 -53.36
CA PHE A 250 -23.36 53.10 -54.14
C PHE A 250 -23.10 54.52 -53.62
N LEU A 251 -22.74 55.44 -54.52
CA LEU A 251 -22.41 56.83 -54.16
C LEU A 251 -23.57 57.56 -53.46
N TYR A 252 -24.81 57.23 -53.83
CA TYR A 252 -26.02 57.82 -53.26
C TYR A 252 -26.18 57.53 -51.76
N ASP A 253 -25.84 56.32 -51.31
CA ASP A 253 -25.95 55.93 -49.90
C ASP A 253 -24.94 56.71 -49.04
N TYR A 254 -23.73 56.94 -49.57
CA TYR A 254 -22.72 57.77 -48.89
C TYR A 254 -23.12 59.24 -48.82
N ALA A 255 -23.65 59.81 -49.92
CA ALA A 255 -24.13 61.18 -49.95
C ALA A 255 -25.27 61.39 -48.93
N PHE A 256 -26.22 60.46 -48.86
CA PHE A 256 -27.29 60.47 -47.88
C PHE A 256 -26.76 60.40 -46.44
N ALA A 257 -25.82 59.48 -46.16
CA ALA A 257 -25.20 59.35 -44.84
C ALA A 257 -24.44 60.61 -44.42
N MET A 258 -23.74 61.29 -45.33
CA MET A 258 -23.04 62.54 -45.04
C MET A 258 -24.00 63.68 -44.69
N ILE A 259 -25.12 63.83 -45.43
CA ILE A 259 -26.13 64.86 -45.15
C ILE A 259 -26.76 64.61 -43.78
N VAL A 260 -27.17 63.38 -43.49
CA VAL A 260 -27.71 62.99 -42.18
C VAL A 260 -26.68 63.22 -41.07
N GLY A 261 -25.41 62.86 -41.32
CA GLY A 261 -24.30 63.11 -40.38
C GLY A 261 -24.08 64.59 -40.10
N LEU A 262 -24.10 65.44 -41.12
CA LEU A 262 -23.96 66.89 -40.98
C LEU A 262 -25.13 67.50 -40.19
N ILE A 263 -26.37 67.10 -40.51
CA ILE A 263 -27.57 67.52 -39.78
C ILE A 263 -27.49 67.05 -38.33
N ALA A 264 -27.05 65.81 -38.08
CA ALA A 264 -26.90 65.28 -36.74
C ALA A 264 -25.83 66.04 -35.94
N ILE A 265 -24.66 66.32 -36.52
CA ILE A 265 -23.60 67.08 -35.87
C ILE A 265 -24.07 68.50 -35.57
N LEU A 266 -24.64 69.21 -36.55
CA LEU A 266 -25.13 70.57 -36.37
C LEU A 266 -26.30 70.61 -35.37
N GLY A 267 -27.26 69.69 -35.48
CA GLY A 267 -28.38 69.58 -34.57
C GLY A 267 -27.94 69.29 -33.13
N THR A 268 -26.99 68.35 -32.97
CA THR A 268 -26.43 68.02 -31.66
C THR A 268 -25.61 69.20 -31.11
N TRP A 269 -24.86 69.91 -31.96
CA TRP A 269 -24.13 71.12 -31.56
C TRP A 269 -25.06 72.26 -31.14
N VAL A 270 -26.19 72.45 -31.82
CA VAL A 270 -27.21 73.45 -31.46
C VAL A 270 -27.96 73.07 -30.19
N VAL A 271 -28.21 71.79 -29.95
CA VAL A 271 -28.92 71.29 -28.75
C VAL A 271 -28.01 71.23 -27.52
N LEU A 272 -26.71 70.98 -27.71
CA LEU A 272 -25.71 70.95 -26.62
C LEU A 272 -25.02 72.30 -26.36
N ARG A 273 -25.35 73.34 -27.14
CA ARG A 273 -25.01 74.75 -26.84
C ARG A 273 -26.13 75.43 -26.07
#